data_AF-A0A1A8PI15-F1
#
_entry.id   AF-A0A1A8PI15-F1
#
_cell.length_a   1.000
_cell.length_b   1.000
_cell.length_c   1.000
_cell.angle_alpha   90.00
_cell.angle_beta   90.00
_cell.angle_gamma   90.00
#
_symmetry.space_group_name_H-M   'P 1'
#
loop_
_entity.id
_entity.type
_entity.pdbx_description
1 polymer ?
#
loop_
_entity_poly.entity_id
_entity_poly.type
_entity_poly.pdbx_seq_one_letter_code
_entity_poly.pdbx_strand_id
1 'polypeptide(L)'
;VDFETLTDPAAISIFNRMENSPFDLCHVLLSLLEKVCKFDMNINHNPGLAVSVVPTLTEILTEFGDCCGPGGGTGAEELAGGWTEEPIALIQRMLLRTILHLMSVDVSQNDRLPDSLRRSLTDLLRATLKIRSCLERQNNPFAPRPKKTLQEVQEDFSFSRYRHRALLLPELLEGVLQVLLSCLQASTPNPFFFSQALELIHEFIQHHGLELLETTVLRLEGLSRARDSEVGREASERLRGLIAGVFKIISAVKKAKSEQLHQSVCARRRHRRCEYSHYLHHHRDLSGLPVSAFKQAARRNPFEEDGEGLEGTERDGMRYPERCCCLAACAHECLRLLQRLTPSGPAVLQVLAGIQAVGICCCMDPRSVVGPMLHAFQAPGLRSYQGHVLSVLGRLILDQLGGGQPSEKAKLASCNICTLDSSQLPGLEETLQQGESSAISTSLRY
;
A
#
# COMPACT_ATOMS: atom_id res chain seq x y z
N VAL A 1 22.11 60.28 17.82
CA VAL A 1 23.46 60.39 17.23
C VAL A 1 24.31 59.47 18.10
N ASP A 2 24.58 58.22 17.74
CA ASP A 2 24.77 57.66 16.41
C ASP A 2 24.03 56.34 16.17
N PHE A 3 23.43 56.26 14.99
CA PHE A 3 23.00 55.04 14.34
C PHE A 3 24.24 54.41 13.71
N GLU A 4 24.84 53.40 14.33
CA GLU A 4 25.59 52.41 13.57
C GLU A 4 24.58 51.50 12.88
N THR A 5 24.04 52.03 11.78
CA THR A 5 23.54 51.20 10.68
C THR A 5 24.60 50.14 10.41
N LEU A 6 24.21 48.88 10.50
CA LEU A 6 24.91 47.72 9.98
C LEU A 6 25.10 47.89 8.46
N THR A 7 25.96 48.81 8.03
CA THR A 7 26.63 48.76 6.73
C THR A 7 27.68 47.69 6.86
N ASP A 8 27.22 46.43 6.88
CA ASP A 8 28.10 45.31 7.07
C ASP A 8 28.21 44.55 5.75
N PRO A 9 29.36 44.65 5.04
CA PRO A 9 29.72 43.71 4.00
C PRO A 9 29.58 42.25 4.46
N ALA A 10 29.61 41.96 5.77
CA ALA A 10 29.28 40.66 6.32
C ALA A 10 27.77 40.35 6.27
N ALA A 11 26.87 41.31 6.44
CA ALA A 11 25.42 41.10 6.24
C ALA A 11 25.09 40.87 4.77
N ILE A 12 25.70 41.62 3.85
CA ILE A 12 25.57 41.39 2.40
C ILE A 12 26.28 40.08 1.98
N SER A 13 27.39 39.71 2.62
CA SER A 13 28.07 38.41 2.44
C SER A 13 27.24 37.25 2.98
N ILE A 14 26.51 37.41 4.09
CA ILE A 14 25.58 36.42 4.65
C ILE A 14 24.33 36.31 3.76
N PHE A 15 23.79 37.43 3.24
CA PHE A 15 22.70 37.42 2.26
C PHE A 15 23.12 36.90 0.88
N ASN A 16 24.37 37.11 0.46
CA ASN A 16 24.93 36.53 -0.76
C ASN A 16 25.38 35.07 -0.56
N ARG A 17 25.68 34.66 0.69
CA ARG A 17 25.90 33.27 1.13
C ARG A 17 24.61 32.52 1.46
N MET A 18 23.46 33.20 1.54
CA MET A 18 22.17 32.59 1.23
C MET A 18 22.13 32.34 -0.28
N GLU A 19 23.11 31.58 -0.76
CA GLU A 19 23.22 31.16 -2.14
C GLU A 19 21.95 30.38 -2.44
N ASN A 20 21.14 30.91 -3.36
CA ASN A 20 19.99 30.21 -3.93
C ASN A 20 20.49 28.84 -4.38
N SER A 21 20.24 27.82 -3.57
CA SER A 21 20.73 26.50 -3.86
C SER A 21 19.95 25.99 -5.09
N PRO A 22 20.52 25.08 -5.88
CA PRO A 22 19.75 24.40 -6.93
C PRO A 22 18.42 23.83 -6.40
N PHE A 23 18.34 23.49 -5.11
CA PHE A 23 17.11 23.06 -4.43
C PHE A 23 16.05 24.15 -4.34
N ASP A 24 16.44 25.39 -4.01
CA ASP A 24 15.52 26.52 -3.94
C ASP A 24 14.93 26.82 -5.32
N LEU A 25 15.75 26.73 -6.36
CA LEU A 25 15.29 26.86 -7.74
C LEU A 25 14.33 25.72 -8.11
N CYS A 26 14.67 24.45 -7.83
CA CYS A 26 13.77 23.32 -8.07
C CYS A 26 12.44 23.47 -7.32
N HIS A 27 12.48 23.97 -6.07
CA HIS A 27 11.28 24.20 -5.27
C HIS A 27 10.39 25.30 -5.88
N VAL A 28 10.99 26.42 -6.28
CA VAL A 28 10.26 27.51 -6.95
C VAL A 28 9.68 27.03 -8.27
N LEU A 29 10.44 26.32 -9.09
CA LEU A 29 9.98 25.78 -10.37
C LEU A 29 8.81 24.82 -10.17
N LEU A 30 8.93 23.82 -9.31
CA LEU A 30 7.84 22.86 -9.05
C LEU A 30 6.61 23.53 -8.46
N SER A 31 6.79 24.51 -7.57
CA SER A 31 5.68 25.28 -6.99
C SER A 31 4.97 26.15 -8.04
N LEU A 32 5.72 26.77 -8.95
CA LEU A 32 5.14 27.53 -10.07
C LEU A 32 4.40 26.60 -11.01
N LEU A 33 4.99 25.46 -11.35
CA LEU A 33 4.42 24.48 -12.26
C LEU A 33 3.11 23.91 -11.70
N GLU A 34 3.06 23.62 -10.41
CA GLU A 34 1.84 23.26 -9.70
C GLU A 34 0.77 24.34 -9.82
N LYS A 35 1.11 25.60 -9.52
CA LYS A 35 0.18 26.73 -9.57
C LYS A 35 -0.35 26.98 -10.97
N VAL A 36 0.50 26.88 -11.99
CA VAL A 36 0.11 27.07 -13.40
C VAL A 36 -0.81 25.94 -13.86
N CYS A 37 -0.53 24.68 -13.52
CA CYS A 37 -1.42 23.55 -13.84
C CYS A 37 -2.79 23.71 -13.16
N LYS A 38 -2.83 24.10 -11.88
CA LYS A 38 -4.10 24.39 -11.19
C LYS A 38 -4.87 25.52 -11.83
N PHE A 39 -4.18 26.59 -12.22
CA PHE A 39 -4.79 27.73 -12.89
C PHE A 39 -5.37 27.34 -14.26
N ASP A 40 -4.64 26.54 -15.03
CA ASP A 40 -5.09 25.97 -16.31
C ASP A 40 -6.38 25.16 -16.14
N MET A 41 -6.41 24.24 -15.18
CA MET A 41 -7.61 23.44 -14.90
C MET A 41 -8.81 24.30 -14.48
N ASN A 42 -8.59 25.33 -13.65
CA ASN A 42 -9.66 26.19 -13.16
C ASN A 42 -10.25 27.10 -14.27
N ILE A 43 -9.45 27.56 -15.21
CA ILE A 43 -9.90 28.48 -16.29
C ILE A 43 -10.43 27.72 -17.48
N ASN A 44 -9.70 26.71 -17.93
CA ASN A 44 -10.00 26.00 -19.17
C ASN A 44 -10.93 24.82 -18.94
N HIS A 45 -11.23 24.47 -17.68
CA HIS A 45 -11.94 23.23 -17.30
C HIS A 45 -11.35 21.99 -17.99
N ASN A 46 -10.05 22.04 -18.28
CA ASN A 46 -9.33 21.05 -19.05
C ASN A 46 -7.97 20.81 -18.38
N PRO A 47 -7.61 19.56 -18.05
CA PRO A 47 -6.31 19.24 -17.46
C PRO A 47 -5.18 19.19 -18.48
N GLY A 48 -5.29 19.88 -19.61
CA GLY A 48 -4.38 19.76 -20.75
C GLY A 48 -2.91 19.90 -20.37
N LEU A 49 -2.58 20.86 -19.49
CA LEU A 49 -1.21 21.01 -19.02
C LEU A 49 -0.77 19.86 -18.10
N ALA A 50 -1.60 19.42 -17.15
CA ALA A 50 -1.25 18.32 -16.25
C ALA A 50 -1.08 16.98 -16.96
N VAL A 51 -1.87 16.72 -18.02
CA VAL A 51 -1.74 15.52 -18.86
C VAL A 51 -0.36 15.43 -19.52
N SER A 52 0.26 16.56 -19.86
CA SER A 52 1.61 16.63 -20.43
C SER A 52 2.71 16.66 -19.36
N VAL A 53 2.46 17.39 -18.28
CA VAL A 53 3.43 17.61 -17.20
C VAL A 53 3.66 16.37 -16.37
N VAL A 54 2.60 15.65 -15.98
CA VAL A 54 2.70 14.50 -15.07
C VAL A 54 3.62 13.41 -15.63
N PRO A 55 3.50 12.97 -16.90
CA PRO A 55 4.44 12.03 -17.49
C PRO A 55 5.88 12.53 -17.49
N THR A 56 6.09 13.80 -17.87
CA THR A 56 7.44 14.40 -17.91
C THR A 56 8.10 14.43 -16.53
N LEU A 57 7.36 14.84 -15.49
CA LEU A 57 7.88 14.84 -14.11
C LEU A 57 8.15 13.41 -13.60
N THR A 58 7.35 12.43 -14.04
CA THR A 58 7.53 11.02 -13.67
C THR A 58 8.77 10.41 -14.35
N GLU A 59 9.05 10.80 -15.59
CA GLU A 59 10.28 10.44 -16.30
C GLU A 59 11.50 11.01 -15.57
N ILE A 60 11.50 12.31 -15.25
CA ILE A 60 12.57 12.96 -14.47
C ILE A 60 12.77 12.25 -13.12
N LEU A 61 11.68 11.93 -12.40
CA LEU A 61 11.74 11.17 -11.14
C LEU A 61 12.44 9.81 -11.31
N THR A 62 12.16 9.13 -12.43
CA THR A 62 12.74 7.83 -12.78
C THR A 62 14.22 7.94 -13.11
N GLU A 63 14.64 8.99 -13.81
CA GLU A 63 16.05 9.29 -14.13
C GLU A 63 16.89 9.56 -12.88
N PHE A 64 16.36 10.31 -11.91
CA PHE A 64 17.04 10.49 -10.61
C PHE A 64 17.26 9.16 -9.87
N GLY A 65 16.41 8.16 -10.12
CA GLY A 65 16.60 6.81 -9.61
C GLY A 65 17.88 6.14 -10.16
N ASP A 66 18.26 6.41 -11.40
CA ASP A 66 19.45 5.82 -12.03
C ASP A 66 20.78 6.40 -11.51
N CYS A 67 20.77 7.66 -11.05
CA CYS A 67 21.95 8.35 -10.50
C CYS A 67 22.48 7.73 -9.20
N CYS A 68 21.73 6.82 -8.58
CA CYS A 68 21.96 6.29 -7.23
C CYS A 68 22.78 4.98 -7.17
N GLY A 69 23.25 4.43 -8.29
CA GLY A 69 23.97 3.14 -8.35
C GLY A 69 25.51 3.24 -8.39
N PRO A 70 26.27 2.19 -7.99
CA PRO A 70 27.75 2.17 -8.02
C PRO A 70 28.40 2.15 -9.42
N GLY A 71 27.61 2.35 -10.48
CA GLY A 71 28.06 2.38 -11.86
C GLY A 71 27.17 3.36 -12.60
N GLY A 72 27.52 4.65 -12.50
CA GLY A 72 26.83 5.72 -13.20
C GLY A 72 26.81 5.43 -14.69
N GLY A 73 25.61 5.36 -15.28
CA GLY A 73 25.48 5.43 -16.72
C GLY A 73 26.05 6.76 -17.20
N THR A 74 26.80 6.74 -18.29
CA THR A 74 27.59 7.85 -18.85
C THR A 74 26.83 9.15 -19.16
N GLY A 75 25.50 9.20 -19.00
CA GLY A 75 24.68 10.42 -19.12
C GLY A 75 24.18 11.01 -17.80
N ALA A 76 24.15 10.24 -16.70
CA ALA A 76 23.67 10.69 -15.39
C ALA A 76 24.76 11.40 -14.56
N GLU A 77 26.03 11.15 -14.87
CA GLU A 77 27.18 11.85 -14.26
C GLU A 77 27.18 13.36 -14.55
N GLU A 78 26.57 13.82 -15.65
CA GLU A 78 26.49 15.25 -15.99
C GLU A 78 25.38 16.01 -15.24
N LEU A 79 24.26 15.35 -14.88
CA LEU A 79 23.12 16.00 -14.19
C LEU A 79 23.27 16.01 -12.67
N ALA A 80 23.90 14.99 -12.08
CA ALA A 80 24.05 14.82 -10.63
C ALA A 80 25.51 14.91 -10.15
N GLY A 81 26.45 15.26 -11.03
CA GLY A 81 27.87 15.44 -10.68
C GLY A 81 28.03 16.35 -9.46
N GLY A 82 28.44 15.78 -8.32
CA GLY A 82 28.67 16.49 -7.06
C GLY A 82 27.51 16.48 -6.04
N TRP A 83 26.38 15.84 -6.34
CA TRP A 83 25.24 15.76 -5.42
C TRP A 83 25.31 14.51 -4.54
N THR A 84 24.98 14.66 -3.25
CA THR A 84 24.88 13.51 -2.33
C THR A 84 23.49 12.87 -2.40
N GLU A 85 23.36 11.63 -1.89
CA GLU A 85 22.10 10.86 -1.96
C GLU A 85 20.90 11.56 -1.32
N GLU A 86 21.11 12.28 -0.22
CA GLU A 86 20.03 12.90 0.57
C GLU A 86 19.37 14.09 -0.14
N PRO A 87 20.14 15.04 -0.72
CA PRO A 87 19.56 16.07 -1.57
C PRO A 87 18.84 15.53 -2.83
N ILE A 88 19.35 14.45 -3.44
CA ILE A 88 18.63 13.76 -4.54
C ILE A 88 17.27 13.26 -4.03
N ALA A 89 17.24 12.60 -2.87
CA ALA A 89 16.00 12.13 -2.27
C ALA A 89 15.02 13.26 -1.92
N LEU A 90 15.52 14.45 -1.53
CA LEU A 90 14.69 15.64 -1.33
C LEU A 90 14.01 16.07 -2.65
N ILE A 91 14.76 16.16 -3.75
CA ILE A 91 14.16 16.49 -5.06
C ILE A 91 13.15 15.44 -5.49
N GLN A 92 13.48 14.15 -5.33
CA GLN A 92 12.55 13.07 -5.64
C GLN A 92 11.25 13.20 -4.83
N ARG A 93 11.32 13.54 -3.54
CA ARG A 93 10.13 13.82 -2.70
C ARG A 93 9.36 15.04 -3.22
N MET A 94 10.03 16.09 -3.67
CA MET A 94 9.37 17.29 -4.20
C MET A 94 8.65 16.99 -5.51
N LEU A 95 9.32 16.34 -6.47
CA LEU A 95 8.73 15.88 -7.73
C LEU A 95 7.50 15.02 -7.48
N LEU A 96 7.66 14.03 -6.61
CA LEU A 96 6.61 13.10 -6.22
C LEU A 96 5.38 13.82 -5.66
N ARG A 97 5.57 14.75 -4.71
CA ARG A 97 4.46 15.53 -4.14
C ARG A 97 3.74 16.33 -5.21
N THR A 98 4.48 16.96 -6.12
CA THR A 98 3.90 17.71 -7.24
C THR A 98 3.09 16.77 -8.16
N ILE A 99 3.65 15.64 -8.58
CA ILE A 99 2.97 14.64 -9.42
C ILE A 99 1.66 14.17 -8.78
N LEU A 100 1.74 13.66 -7.54
CA LEU A 100 0.58 13.12 -6.82
C LEU A 100 -0.51 14.15 -6.61
N HIS A 101 -0.11 15.39 -6.32
CA HIS A 101 -1.06 16.46 -6.12
C HIS A 101 -1.73 16.89 -7.42
N LEU A 102 -1.00 16.99 -8.53
CA LEU A 102 -1.59 17.24 -9.85
C LEU A 102 -2.60 16.14 -10.21
N MET A 103 -2.25 14.86 -9.99
CA MET A 103 -3.17 13.73 -10.19
C MET A 103 -4.41 13.83 -9.28
N SER A 104 -4.23 14.21 -8.00
CA SER A 104 -5.35 14.33 -7.05
C SER A 104 -6.29 15.49 -7.41
N VAL A 105 -5.75 16.63 -7.87
CA VAL A 105 -6.55 17.77 -8.31
C VAL A 105 -7.33 17.39 -9.57
N ASP A 106 -6.67 16.74 -10.54
CA ASP A 106 -7.30 16.26 -11.77
C ASP A 106 -8.49 15.32 -11.49
N VAL A 107 -8.31 14.36 -10.58
CA VAL A 107 -9.41 13.47 -10.13
C VAL A 107 -10.55 14.24 -9.45
N SER A 108 -10.24 15.30 -8.70
CA SER A 108 -11.25 16.02 -7.90
C SER A 108 -12.07 17.02 -8.72
N GLN A 109 -11.53 17.50 -9.84
CA GLN A 109 -12.17 18.52 -10.68
C GLN A 109 -12.97 17.95 -11.85
N ASN A 110 -12.76 16.68 -12.20
CA ASN A 110 -13.48 16.04 -13.30
C ASN A 110 -14.67 15.20 -12.80
N ASP A 111 -15.78 15.25 -13.56
CA ASP A 111 -16.95 14.37 -13.36
C ASP A 111 -16.68 12.91 -13.76
N ARG A 112 -15.52 12.64 -14.35
CA ARG A 112 -15.07 11.34 -14.87
C ARG A 112 -13.61 11.13 -14.48
N LEU A 113 -13.19 9.88 -14.43
CA LEU A 113 -11.77 9.58 -14.22
C LEU A 113 -10.95 10.04 -15.45
N PRO A 114 -9.80 10.70 -15.25
CA PRO A 114 -8.92 11.07 -16.35
C PRO A 114 -8.39 9.84 -17.11
N ASP A 115 -8.39 9.89 -18.44
CA ASP A 115 -7.93 8.76 -19.28
C ASP A 115 -6.44 8.44 -19.08
N SER A 116 -5.63 9.45 -18.73
CA SER A 116 -4.19 9.31 -18.47
C SER A 116 -3.88 8.65 -17.12
N LEU A 117 -4.84 8.64 -16.18
CA LEU A 117 -4.61 8.29 -14.78
C LEU A 117 -4.04 6.88 -14.60
N ARG A 118 -4.55 5.91 -15.36
CA ARG A 118 -4.05 4.53 -15.34
C ARG A 118 -2.58 4.47 -15.72
N ARG A 119 -2.21 5.11 -16.83
CA ARG A 119 -0.83 5.15 -17.32
C ARG A 119 0.07 5.85 -16.29
N SER A 120 -0.33 7.02 -15.81
CA SER A 120 0.42 7.79 -14.82
C SER A 120 0.65 7.01 -13.52
N LEU A 121 -0.35 6.27 -13.03
CA LEU A 121 -0.21 5.44 -11.84
C LEU A 121 0.76 4.27 -12.08
N THR A 122 0.63 3.56 -13.19
CA THR A 122 1.53 2.44 -13.55
C THR A 122 2.98 2.93 -13.70
N ASP A 123 3.18 4.07 -14.38
CA ASP A 123 4.51 4.65 -14.56
C ASP A 123 5.11 5.10 -13.22
N LEU A 124 4.31 5.70 -12.33
CA LEU A 124 4.76 6.08 -10.99
C LEU A 124 5.14 4.85 -10.15
N LEU A 125 4.36 3.77 -10.20
CA LEU A 125 4.68 2.52 -9.49
C LEU A 125 5.97 1.88 -10.04
N ARG A 126 6.15 1.88 -11.36
CA ARG A 126 7.39 1.39 -11.99
C ARG A 126 8.60 2.23 -11.57
N ALA A 127 8.48 3.56 -11.59
CA ALA A 127 9.50 4.48 -11.10
C ALA A 127 9.85 4.18 -9.64
N THR A 128 8.85 3.87 -8.82
CA THR A 128 9.03 3.53 -7.41
C THR A 128 9.81 2.24 -7.19
N LEU A 129 9.46 1.18 -7.93
CA LEU A 129 10.17 -0.09 -7.83
C LEU A 129 11.63 0.07 -8.26
N LYS A 130 11.88 0.90 -9.27
CA LYS A 130 13.24 1.27 -9.71
C LYS A 130 14.01 2.01 -8.61
N ILE A 131 13.40 3.03 -8.01
CA ILE A 131 13.97 3.77 -6.87
C ILE A 131 14.25 2.81 -5.70
N ARG A 132 13.32 1.94 -5.33
CA ARG A 132 13.52 0.91 -4.29
C ARG A 132 14.75 0.05 -4.59
N SER A 133 14.85 -0.50 -5.79
CA SER A 133 16.00 -1.33 -6.20
C SER A 133 17.33 -0.58 -6.09
N CYS A 134 17.35 0.71 -6.40
CA CYS A 134 18.55 1.54 -6.21
C CYS A 134 18.86 1.76 -4.73
N LEU A 135 17.85 2.04 -3.90
CA LEU A 135 17.99 2.20 -2.46
C LEU A 135 18.48 0.93 -1.76
N GLU A 136 18.10 -0.25 -2.25
CA GLU A 136 18.53 -1.57 -1.74
C GLU A 136 19.97 -1.92 -2.16
N ARG A 137 20.39 -1.53 -3.38
CA ARG A 137 21.77 -1.71 -3.87
C ARG A 137 22.80 -0.84 -3.13
N GLN A 138 22.35 0.23 -2.49
CA GLN A 138 23.17 1.09 -1.65
C GLN A 138 23.39 0.44 -0.28
N ASN A 139 24.60 0.55 0.29
CA ASN A 139 24.92 0.06 1.63
C ASN A 139 23.85 0.52 2.64
N ASN A 140 23.17 -0.42 3.31
CA ASN A 140 22.13 -0.09 4.30
C ASN A 140 22.78 0.69 5.47
N PRO A 141 22.51 2.00 5.61
CA PRO A 141 23.11 2.80 6.68
C PRO A 141 22.55 2.42 8.07
N PHE A 142 21.48 1.62 8.11
CA PHE A 142 20.81 1.15 9.32
C PHE A 142 21.08 -0.34 9.64
N ALA A 143 21.97 -1.02 8.91
CA ALA A 143 22.32 -2.41 9.22
C ALA A 143 23.16 -2.48 10.51
N PRO A 144 22.84 -3.36 11.47
CA PRO A 144 23.63 -3.52 12.68
C PRO A 144 25.03 -4.05 12.33
N ARG A 145 26.06 -3.22 12.48
CA ARG A 145 27.47 -3.60 12.31
C ARG A 145 28.14 -3.71 13.69
N PRO A 146 29.03 -4.71 13.92
CA PRO A 146 29.80 -4.78 15.16
C PRO A 146 30.75 -3.58 15.25
N LYS A 147 30.49 -2.70 16.21
CA LYS A 147 31.17 -1.42 16.37
C LYS A 147 32.50 -1.58 17.09
N LYS A 148 33.53 -0.87 16.65
CA LYS A 148 34.88 -0.88 17.23
C LYS A 148 35.26 0.43 17.91
N THR A 149 34.54 1.54 17.66
CA THR A 149 34.92 2.87 18.19
C THR A 149 33.75 3.67 18.77
N LEU A 150 34.03 4.58 19.71
CA LEU A 150 33.04 5.52 20.29
C LEU A 150 32.46 6.49 19.25
N GLN A 151 33.21 6.77 18.18
CA GLN A 151 32.77 7.60 17.06
C GLN A 151 31.67 6.90 16.23
N GLU A 152 31.77 5.58 16.04
CA GLU A 152 30.72 4.75 15.39
C GLU A 152 29.44 4.63 16.25
N VAL A 153 29.54 4.85 17.56
CA VAL A 153 28.37 4.96 18.46
C VAL A 153 27.74 6.35 18.36
N GLN A 154 28.52 7.38 18.05
CA GLN A 154 28.05 8.75 17.83
C GLN A 154 27.44 8.93 16.42
N GLU A 155 27.78 8.08 15.45
CA GLU A 155 27.14 8.03 14.11
C GLU A 155 25.71 7.43 14.12
N ASP A 156 25.23 6.94 15.27
CA ASP A 156 23.84 6.47 15.46
C ASP A 156 22.77 7.57 15.28
N PHE A 157 23.15 8.83 15.04
CA PHE A 157 22.24 9.90 14.61
C PHE A 157 21.80 9.79 13.14
N SER A 158 21.79 8.57 12.58
CA SER A 158 21.84 8.31 11.13
C SER A 158 20.55 8.63 10.37
N PHE A 159 19.41 8.86 11.03
CA PHE A 159 18.20 9.24 10.30
C PHE A 159 18.20 10.73 9.90
N SER A 160 18.75 11.64 10.69
CA SER A 160 18.76 13.07 10.32
C SER A 160 19.53 13.32 9.02
N ARG A 161 20.55 12.50 8.76
CA ARG A 161 21.39 12.54 7.55
C ARG A 161 20.75 11.86 6.34
N TYR A 162 19.77 10.97 6.54
CA TYR A 162 19.12 10.16 5.50
C TYR A 162 17.59 10.23 5.58
N ARG A 163 17.05 11.33 6.08
CA ARG A 163 15.62 11.54 6.36
C ARG A 163 14.82 11.52 5.08
N HIS A 164 15.24 12.27 4.07
CA HIS A 164 14.58 12.31 2.77
C HIS A 164 14.61 10.94 2.10
N ARG A 165 15.76 10.27 2.14
CA ARG A 165 15.90 8.90 1.63
C ARG A 165 14.96 7.91 2.32
N ALA A 166 14.83 8.00 3.65
CA ALA A 166 13.98 7.09 4.42
C ALA A 166 12.47 7.36 4.23
N LEU A 167 12.08 8.61 3.95
CA LEU A 167 10.69 9.02 3.80
C LEU A 167 10.17 8.97 2.35
N LEU A 168 11.05 8.81 1.36
CA LEU A 168 10.66 8.80 -0.05
C LEU A 168 9.60 7.74 -0.39
N LEU A 169 9.86 6.46 -0.07
CA LEU A 169 8.91 5.37 -0.32
C LEU A 169 7.61 5.50 0.50
N PRO A 170 7.66 5.80 1.82
CA PRO A 170 6.44 6.07 2.60
C PRO A 170 5.55 7.17 2.01
N GLU A 171 6.12 8.32 1.65
CA GLU A 171 5.34 9.44 1.10
C GLU A 171 4.70 9.09 -0.24
N LEU A 172 5.40 8.32 -1.06
CA LEU A 172 4.88 7.88 -2.34
C LEU A 172 3.67 6.98 -2.15
N LEU A 173 3.81 5.96 -1.32
CA LEU A 173 2.72 5.02 -1.06
C LEU A 173 1.52 5.72 -0.44
N GLU A 174 1.72 6.62 0.52
CA GLU A 174 0.62 7.41 1.08
C GLU A 174 -0.11 8.22 0.01
N GLY A 175 0.65 8.87 -0.87
CA GLY A 175 0.09 9.63 -1.99
C GLY A 175 -0.69 8.76 -2.97
N VAL A 176 -0.12 7.62 -3.38
CA VAL A 176 -0.77 6.66 -4.28
C VAL A 176 -2.06 6.13 -3.66
N LEU A 177 -2.02 5.69 -2.41
CA LEU A 177 -3.22 5.24 -1.69
C LEU A 177 -4.28 6.34 -1.59
N GLN A 178 -3.86 7.60 -1.41
CA GLN A 178 -4.77 8.74 -1.37
C GLN A 178 -5.39 9.03 -2.74
N VAL A 179 -4.63 8.98 -3.84
CA VAL A 179 -5.16 9.12 -5.20
C VAL A 179 -6.15 8.00 -5.51
N LEU A 180 -5.79 6.75 -5.23
CA LEU A 180 -6.67 5.59 -5.40
C LEU A 180 -7.98 5.74 -4.61
N LEU A 181 -7.88 6.19 -3.36
CA LEU A 181 -9.05 6.46 -2.53
C LEU A 181 -9.93 7.57 -3.11
N SER A 182 -9.34 8.67 -3.59
CA SER A 182 -10.06 9.76 -4.25
C SER A 182 -10.80 9.26 -5.49
N CYS A 183 -10.18 8.39 -6.30
CA CYS A 183 -10.81 7.80 -7.49
C CYS A 183 -12.04 6.96 -7.13
N LEU A 184 -11.92 6.10 -6.11
CA LEU A 184 -13.03 5.28 -5.61
C LEU A 184 -14.20 6.15 -5.10
N GLN A 185 -13.87 7.21 -4.37
CA GLN A 185 -14.87 8.13 -3.80
C GLN A 185 -15.58 8.94 -4.89
N ALA A 186 -14.85 9.51 -5.85
CA ALA A 186 -15.42 10.25 -6.98
C ALA A 186 -16.29 9.35 -7.86
N SER A 187 -15.93 8.07 -8.00
CA SER A 187 -16.61 7.14 -8.90
C SER A 187 -17.78 6.38 -8.29
N THR A 188 -17.99 6.46 -6.97
CA THR A 188 -19.03 5.71 -6.24
C THR A 188 -20.43 5.76 -6.89
N PRO A 189 -20.97 6.91 -7.36
CA PRO A 189 -22.32 6.97 -7.91
C PRO A 189 -22.47 6.35 -9.31
N ASN A 190 -21.37 6.08 -10.03
CA ASN A 190 -21.40 5.57 -11.40
C ASN A 190 -20.69 4.21 -11.49
N PRO A 191 -21.43 3.10 -11.72
CA PRO A 191 -20.83 1.75 -11.79
C PRO A 191 -19.74 1.57 -12.86
N PHE A 192 -19.82 2.31 -13.98
CA PHE A 192 -18.83 2.25 -15.04
C PHE A 192 -17.51 2.89 -14.61
N PHE A 193 -17.55 4.13 -14.10
CA PHE A 193 -16.35 4.78 -13.56
C PHE A 193 -15.81 4.07 -12.32
N PHE A 194 -16.69 3.49 -11.50
CA PHE A 194 -16.25 2.70 -10.35
C PHE A 194 -15.46 1.46 -10.77
N SER A 195 -15.90 0.76 -11.83
CA SER A 195 -15.14 -0.35 -12.42
C SER A 195 -13.76 0.11 -12.90
N GLN A 196 -13.65 1.28 -13.52
CA GLN A 196 -12.35 1.86 -13.91
C GLN A 196 -11.47 2.20 -12.69
N ALA A 197 -12.04 2.77 -11.62
CA ALA A 197 -11.29 3.02 -10.37
C ALA A 197 -10.77 1.71 -9.76
N LEU A 198 -11.53 0.62 -9.87
CA LEU A 198 -11.09 -0.70 -9.41
C LEU A 198 -9.99 -1.28 -10.29
N GLU A 199 -10.00 -1.04 -11.60
CA GLU A 199 -8.86 -1.39 -12.46
C GLU A 199 -7.57 -0.73 -11.95
N LEU A 200 -7.61 0.53 -11.48
CA LEU A 200 -6.43 1.18 -10.88
C LEU A 200 -5.95 0.48 -9.59
N ILE A 201 -6.87 -0.03 -8.76
CA ILE A 201 -6.51 -0.84 -7.60
C ILE A 201 -5.85 -2.15 -8.04
N HIS A 202 -6.35 -2.78 -9.10
CA HIS A 202 -5.71 -3.98 -9.64
C HIS A 202 -4.33 -3.66 -10.21
N GLU A 203 -4.15 -2.56 -10.93
CA GLU A 203 -2.82 -2.10 -11.39
C GLU A 203 -1.86 -1.92 -10.22
N PHE A 204 -2.32 -1.29 -9.12
CA PHE A 204 -1.53 -1.17 -7.89
C PHE A 204 -1.10 -2.54 -7.34
N ILE A 205 -2.02 -3.51 -7.30
CA ILE A 205 -1.73 -4.86 -6.82
C ILE A 205 -0.76 -5.59 -7.76
N GLN A 206 -1.00 -5.52 -9.08
CA GLN A 206 -0.20 -6.21 -10.10
C GLN A 206 1.22 -5.65 -10.21
N HIS A 207 1.41 -4.36 -9.93
CA HIS A 207 2.71 -3.72 -9.91
C HIS A 207 3.34 -3.71 -8.49
N HIS A 208 3.17 -4.80 -7.74
CA HIS A 208 3.82 -5.03 -6.45
C HIS A 208 3.53 -3.97 -5.36
N GLY A 209 2.45 -3.20 -5.47
CA GLY A 209 2.13 -2.12 -4.54
C GLY A 209 1.89 -2.60 -3.11
N LEU A 210 1.26 -3.78 -2.94
CA LEU A 210 1.02 -4.38 -1.62
C LEU A 210 2.31 -4.90 -0.97
N GLU A 211 3.19 -5.54 -1.74
CA GLU A 211 4.51 -5.98 -1.27
C GLU A 211 5.39 -4.78 -0.89
N LEU A 212 5.36 -3.72 -1.69
CA LEU A 212 6.07 -2.47 -1.41
C LEU A 212 5.54 -1.81 -0.14
N LEU A 213 4.23 -1.86 0.10
CA LEU A 213 3.61 -1.40 1.34
C LEU A 213 4.09 -2.21 2.55
N GLU A 214 4.10 -3.54 2.44
CA GLU A 214 4.55 -4.44 3.50
C GLU A 214 5.99 -4.14 3.92
N THR A 215 6.90 -4.11 2.95
CA THR A 215 8.33 -3.82 3.17
C THR A 215 8.55 -2.43 3.77
N THR A 216 7.80 -1.42 3.30
CA THR A 216 7.88 -0.06 3.81
C THR A 216 7.37 0.06 5.25
N VAL A 217 6.23 -0.57 5.57
CA VAL A 217 5.66 -0.59 6.93
C VAL A 217 6.63 -1.22 7.92
N LEU A 218 7.23 -2.36 7.57
CA LEU A 218 8.21 -3.03 8.44
C LEU A 218 9.47 -2.19 8.64
N ARG A 219 9.95 -1.50 7.60
CA ARG A 219 11.08 -0.57 7.72
C ARG A 219 10.76 0.59 8.66
N LEU A 220 9.56 1.18 8.53
CA LEU A 220 9.11 2.27 9.41
C LEU A 220 8.92 1.80 10.86
N GLU A 221 8.49 0.55 11.09
CA GLU A 221 8.39 0.00 12.44
C GLU A 221 9.79 -0.06 13.09
N GLY A 222 10.81 -0.50 12.36
CA GLY A 222 12.19 -0.48 12.83
C GLY A 222 12.67 0.93 13.17
N LEU A 223 12.39 1.90 12.30
CA LEU A 223 12.78 3.30 12.49
C LEU A 223 12.04 3.99 13.65
N SER A 224 10.78 3.63 13.88
CA SER A 224 9.96 4.17 14.98
C SER A 224 10.55 3.90 16.37
N ARG A 225 11.46 2.92 16.48
CA ARG A 225 12.12 2.50 17.73
C ARG A 225 13.45 3.21 17.96
N ALA A 226 13.96 3.96 16.99
CA ALA A 226 15.18 4.72 17.16
C ALA A 226 14.99 5.78 18.27
N ARG A 227 16.04 6.04 19.05
CA ARG A 227 15.99 6.93 20.23
C ARG A 227 15.77 8.41 19.91
N ASP A 228 15.76 8.79 18.64
CA ASP A 228 15.43 10.15 18.20
C ASP A 228 13.90 10.36 18.18
N SER A 229 13.42 11.22 19.08
CA SER A 229 11.98 11.41 19.31
C SER A 229 11.23 12.07 18.16
N GLU A 230 11.88 12.92 17.35
CA GLU A 230 11.18 13.57 16.23
C GLU A 230 11.04 12.60 15.05
N VAL A 231 12.14 11.94 14.74
CA VAL A 231 12.26 10.93 13.68
C VAL A 231 11.33 9.74 13.95
N GLY A 232 11.40 9.18 15.16
CA GLY A 232 10.58 8.03 15.54
C GLY A 232 9.09 8.37 15.49
N ARG A 233 8.72 9.61 15.81
CA ARG A 233 7.35 10.11 15.72
C ARG A 233 6.88 10.22 14.27
N GLU A 234 7.66 10.82 13.37
CA GLU A 234 7.28 10.91 11.96
C GLU A 234 7.18 9.52 11.33
N ALA A 235 8.14 8.62 11.59
CA ALA A 235 8.07 7.25 11.10
C ALA A 235 6.81 6.51 11.59
N SER A 236 6.45 6.69 12.87
CA SER A 236 5.22 6.12 13.45
C SER A 236 3.95 6.70 12.82
N GLU A 237 3.94 8.00 12.52
CA GLU A 237 2.83 8.66 11.86
C GLU A 237 2.63 8.14 10.44
N ARG A 238 3.71 8.03 9.66
CA ARG A 238 3.66 7.49 8.31
C ARG A 238 3.24 6.03 8.27
N LEU A 239 3.78 5.22 9.19
CA LEU A 239 3.37 3.81 9.34
C LEU A 239 1.86 3.72 9.57
N ARG A 240 1.34 4.52 10.50
CA ARG A 240 -0.10 4.56 10.81
C ARG A 240 -0.91 5.02 9.60
N GLY A 241 -0.41 6.00 8.86
CA GLY A 241 -0.99 6.52 7.62
C GLY A 241 -1.16 5.43 6.56
N LEU A 242 -0.09 4.68 6.28
CA LEU A 242 -0.09 3.58 5.30
C LEU A 242 -1.10 2.47 5.66
N ILE A 243 -1.07 1.98 6.90
CA ILE A 243 -2.01 0.96 7.37
C ILE A 243 -3.45 1.47 7.27
N ALA A 244 -3.70 2.72 7.69
CA ALA A 244 -5.02 3.33 7.59
C ALA A 244 -5.48 3.50 6.13
N GLY A 245 -4.56 3.83 5.21
CA GLY A 245 -4.83 3.97 3.79
C GLY A 245 -5.42 2.70 3.18
N VAL A 246 -4.82 1.54 3.45
CA VAL A 246 -5.33 0.24 2.97
C VAL A 246 -6.74 -0.04 3.51
N PHE A 247 -6.97 0.17 4.81
CA PHE A 247 -8.30 -0.02 5.39
C PHE A 247 -9.36 0.96 4.83
N LYS A 248 -8.96 2.20 4.51
CA LYS A 248 -9.85 3.16 3.83
C LYS A 248 -10.23 2.69 2.43
N ILE A 249 -9.30 2.12 1.67
CA ILE A 249 -9.59 1.51 0.36
C ILE A 249 -10.59 0.37 0.50
N ILE A 250 -10.35 -0.59 1.41
CA ILE A 250 -11.27 -1.71 1.67
C ILE A 250 -12.67 -1.17 2.02
N SER A 251 -12.74 -0.17 2.90
CA SER A 251 -13.99 0.45 3.33
C SER A 251 -14.71 1.15 2.18
N ALA A 252 -13.99 1.89 1.34
CA ALA A 252 -14.56 2.61 0.19
C ALA A 252 -15.16 1.62 -0.83
N VAL A 253 -14.44 0.53 -1.13
CA VAL A 253 -14.94 -0.50 -2.06
C VAL A 253 -16.18 -1.20 -1.49
N LYS A 254 -16.17 -1.60 -0.21
CA LYS A 254 -17.34 -2.21 0.43
C LYS A 254 -18.54 -1.26 0.50
N LYS A 255 -18.31 0.02 0.79
CA LYS A 255 -19.36 1.04 0.82
C LYS A 255 -20.00 1.22 -0.56
N ALA A 256 -19.20 1.37 -1.61
CA ALA A 256 -19.69 1.49 -2.98
C ALA A 256 -20.47 0.24 -3.41
N LYS A 257 -19.97 -0.96 -3.06
CA LYS A 257 -20.68 -2.22 -3.29
C LYS A 257 -22.05 -2.23 -2.60
N SER A 258 -22.13 -1.79 -1.34
CA SER A 258 -23.40 -1.66 -0.62
C SER A 258 -24.37 -0.72 -1.33
N GLU A 259 -23.85 0.42 -1.80
CA GLU A 259 -24.66 1.46 -2.42
C GLU A 259 -25.19 1.04 -3.79
N GLN A 260 -24.36 0.38 -4.61
CA GLN A 260 -24.78 -0.18 -5.89
C GLN A 260 -25.78 -1.34 -5.70
N LEU A 261 -25.57 -2.22 -4.72
CA LEU A 261 -26.54 -3.25 -4.38
C LEU A 261 -27.88 -2.62 -3.99
N HIS A 262 -27.84 -1.63 -3.10
CA HIS A 262 -29.02 -0.89 -2.67
C HIS A 262 -29.78 -0.27 -3.85
N GLN A 263 -29.08 0.44 -4.75
CA GLN A 263 -29.68 1.04 -5.94
C GLN A 263 -30.31 0.00 -6.88
N SER A 264 -29.75 -1.21 -6.97
CA SER A 264 -30.27 -2.26 -7.85
C SER A 264 -31.54 -2.95 -7.31
N VAL A 265 -31.77 -2.93 -6.00
CA VAL A 265 -32.88 -3.67 -5.37
C VAL A 265 -33.91 -2.77 -4.68
N CYS A 266 -33.59 -1.50 -4.45
CA CYS A 266 -34.49 -0.56 -3.78
C CYS A 266 -34.83 0.64 -4.67
N ALA A 267 -36.13 0.82 -4.93
CA ALA A 267 -36.63 1.96 -5.69
C ALA A 267 -36.55 3.31 -4.94
N ARG A 268 -36.22 3.31 -3.63
CA ARG A 268 -36.12 4.53 -2.81
C ARG A 268 -34.67 4.96 -2.67
N ARG A 269 -34.34 6.21 -3.02
CA ARG A 269 -32.96 6.75 -3.00
C ARG A 269 -32.31 6.78 -1.61
N ARG A 270 -33.07 6.84 -0.50
CA ARG A 270 -32.55 6.81 0.88
C ARG A 270 -33.53 6.15 1.85
N HIS A 271 -33.04 5.23 2.67
CA HIS A 271 -33.74 4.69 3.85
C HIS A 271 -32.74 4.31 4.95
N ARG A 272 -33.16 4.37 6.21
CA ARG A 272 -32.32 3.97 7.36
C ARG A 272 -32.29 2.46 7.63
N ARG A 273 -33.07 1.64 6.92
CA ARG A 273 -33.39 0.25 7.32
C ARG A 273 -33.02 -0.86 6.34
N CYS A 274 -32.51 -0.61 5.13
CA CYS A 274 -32.03 -1.75 4.36
C CYS A 274 -30.67 -2.18 4.86
N GLU A 275 -30.64 -3.45 5.24
CA GLU A 275 -29.52 -4.12 5.86
C GLU A 275 -28.82 -4.94 4.77
N TYR A 276 -27.71 -4.42 4.26
CA TYR A 276 -26.91 -5.06 3.22
C TYR A 276 -25.53 -5.52 3.72
N SER A 277 -25.27 -5.40 5.03
CA SER A 277 -24.01 -5.78 5.68
C SER A 277 -23.63 -7.24 5.39
N HIS A 278 -24.61 -8.16 5.40
CA HIS A 278 -24.42 -9.58 5.09
C HIS A 278 -23.85 -9.83 3.69
N TYR A 279 -24.08 -8.93 2.73
CA TYR A 279 -23.55 -9.06 1.36
C TYR A 279 -22.12 -8.54 1.23
N LEU A 280 -21.60 -7.77 2.19
CA LEU A 280 -20.32 -7.06 2.04
C LEU A 280 -19.11 -7.97 2.06
N HIS A 281 -19.23 -9.15 2.67
CA HIS A 281 -18.15 -10.13 2.78
C HIS A 281 -18.18 -11.15 1.65
N HIS A 282 -19.32 -11.33 0.98
CA HIS A 282 -19.40 -12.21 -0.19
C HIS A 282 -18.70 -11.59 -1.40
N HIS A 283 -18.22 -12.41 -2.32
CA HIS A 283 -17.65 -11.90 -3.56
C HIS A 283 -18.75 -11.35 -4.49
N ARG A 284 -18.39 -10.41 -5.35
CA ARG A 284 -19.19 -9.94 -6.48
C ARG A 284 -18.23 -9.50 -7.57
N ASP A 285 -18.58 -9.70 -8.83
CA ASP A 285 -17.71 -9.41 -9.99
C ASP A 285 -17.18 -7.96 -10.01
N LEU A 286 -17.90 -7.04 -9.34
CA LEU A 286 -17.48 -5.68 -9.05
C LEU A 286 -16.23 -5.56 -8.17
N SER A 287 -15.65 -6.63 -7.64
CA SER A 287 -14.45 -6.58 -6.80
C SER A 287 -13.26 -7.30 -7.42
N GLY A 288 -13.35 -7.68 -8.70
CA GLY A 288 -12.39 -8.52 -9.42
C GLY A 288 -12.94 -9.92 -9.70
N LEU A 289 -12.10 -10.82 -10.18
CA LEU A 289 -12.42 -12.23 -10.38
C LEU A 289 -12.41 -12.99 -9.04
N PRO A 290 -13.32 -13.97 -8.85
CA PRO A 290 -13.34 -14.80 -7.67
C PRO A 290 -12.10 -15.70 -7.60
N VAL A 291 -11.63 -16.01 -6.39
CA VAL A 291 -10.46 -16.88 -6.19
C VAL A 291 -10.67 -18.29 -6.75
N SER A 292 -11.93 -18.75 -6.83
CA SER A 292 -12.30 -20.01 -7.49
C SER A 292 -11.92 -20.05 -8.98
N ALA A 293 -11.93 -18.90 -9.68
CA ALA A 293 -11.51 -18.83 -11.08
C ALA A 293 -10.01 -19.19 -11.26
N PHE A 294 -9.20 -18.93 -10.24
CA PHE A 294 -7.75 -19.19 -10.27
C PHE A 294 -7.37 -20.54 -9.68
N LYS A 295 -8.15 -21.07 -8.72
CA LYS A 295 -7.97 -22.44 -8.18
C LYS A 295 -8.10 -23.49 -9.29
N GLN A 296 -8.98 -23.27 -10.29
CA GLN A 296 -9.15 -24.17 -11.43
C GLN A 296 -8.01 -24.10 -12.46
N ALA A 297 -7.41 -22.92 -12.66
CA ALA A 297 -6.35 -22.72 -13.66
C ALA A 297 -4.95 -23.09 -13.17
N ALA A 298 -4.64 -22.86 -11.88
CA ALA A 298 -3.28 -22.98 -11.35
C ALA A 298 -3.05 -24.18 -10.41
N ARG A 299 -4.09 -24.96 -10.06
CA ARG A 299 -4.08 -26.03 -9.03
C ARG A 299 -3.45 -25.62 -7.68
N ARG A 300 -3.32 -24.33 -7.39
CA ARG A 300 -2.63 -23.78 -6.21
C ARG A 300 -3.37 -22.59 -5.63
N ASN A 301 -3.29 -22.43 -4.31
CA ASN A 301 -3.90 -21.29 -3.62
C ASN A 301 -3.10 -20.01 -3.89
N PRO A 302 -3.72 -18.94 -4.42
CA PRO A 302 -3.03 -17.68 -4.71
C PRO A 302 -2.62 -16.88 -3.46
N PHE A 303 -2.95 -17.38 -2.27
CA PHE A 303 -2.54 -16.81 -0.98
C PHE A 303 -1.48 -17.66 -0.25
N GLU A 304 -1.06 -18.78 -0.82
CA GLU A 304 0.04 -19.57 -0.26
C GLU A 304 1.38 -18.93 -0.63
N GLU A 305 2.28 -18.81 0.35
CA GLU A 305 3.69 -18.52 0.08
C GLU A 305 4.36 -19.76 -0.51
N ASP A 306 5.38 -19.58 -1.37
CA ASP A 306 6.31 -20.65 -1.75
C ASP A 306 7.06 -21.14 -0.52
N GLY A 307 6.49 -22.15 0.14
CA GLY A 307 7.12 -22.88 1.23
C GLY A 307 8.11 -23.90 0.67
N GLU A 308 9.37 -23.73 1.06
CA GLU A 308 10.52 -24.64 0.90
C GLU A 308 11.30 -24.57 -0.44
N GLY A 309 12.53 -24.01 -0.36
CA GLY A 309 13.66 -24.49 -1.16
C GLY A 309 14.29 -23.52 -2.15
N LEU A 310 15.13 -22.60 -1.67
CA LEU A 310 16.53 -22.41 -2.11
C LEU A 310 17.10 -21.19 -1.37
N GLU A 311 17.82 -21.45 -0.28
CA GLU A 311 18.75 -20.47 0.29
C GLU A 311 19.63 -19.93 -0.84
N GLY A 312 19.49 -18.64 -1.15
CA GLY A 312 20.35 -17.93 -2.11
C GLY A 312 19.68 -17.41 -3.38
N THR A 313 18.38 -17.64 -3.61
CA THR A 313 17.64 -16.95 -4.69
C THR A 313 16.65 -15.96 -4.09
N GLU A 314 16.56 -14.76 -4.68
CA GLU A 314 15.73 -13.64 -4.23
C GLU A 314 14.35 -14.13 -3.76
N ARG A 315 13.95 -13.74 -2.54
CA ARG A 315 12.65 -14.09 -1.95
C ARG A 315 11.56 -13.59 -2.91
N ASP A 316 11.01 -14.46 -3.76
CA ASP A 316 9.99 -14.08 -4.72
C ASP A 316 8.80 -13.53 -3.93
N GLY A 317 8.51 -12.25 -4.15
CA GLY A 317 7.48 -11.53 -3.41
C GLY A 317 6.11 -12.16 -3.61
N MET A 318 5.17 -11.86 -2.73
CA MET A 318 3.80 -12.37 -2.85
C MET A 318 3.17 -11.87 -4.17
N ARG A 319 2.93 -12.79 -5.13
CA ARG A 319 2.30 -12.45 -6.41
C ARG A 319 0.83 -12.83 -6.41
N TYR A 320 -0.01 -11.80 -6.52
CA TYR A 320 -1.46 -11.99 -6.62
C TYR A 320 -1.86 -12.21 -8.10
N PRO A 321 -2.75 -13.17 -8.42
CA PRO A 321 -3.21 -13.39 -9.79
C PRO A 321 -3.82 -12.15 -10.41
N GLU A 322 -3.72 -12.04 -11.74
CA GLU A 322 -4.27 -10.92 -12.49
C GLU A 322 -5.78 -10.80 -12.23
N ARG A 323 -6.24 -9.59 -11.90
CA ARG A 323 -7.65 -9.28 -11.58
C ARG A 323 -8.22 -10.09 -10.40
N CYS A 324 -7.39 -10.63 -9.50
CA CYS A 324 -7.90 -11.26 -8.28
C CYS A 324 -8.74 -10.27 -7.45
N CYS A 325 -9.59 -10.79 -6.57
CA CYS A 325 -10.44 -9.94 -5.76
C CYS A 325 -9.63 -8.95 -4.90
N CYS A 326 -9.72 -7.65 -5.19
CA CYS A 326 -8.90 -6.62 -4.54
C CYS A 326 -9.16 -6.53 -3.03
N LEU A 327 -10.40 -6.78 -2.58
CA LEU A 327 -10.74 -6.86 -1.16
C LEU A 327 -10.00 -8.01 -0.46
N ALA A 328 -9.85 -9.15 -1.13
CA ALA A 328 -9.14 -10.30 -0.59
C ALA A 328 -7.63 -10.05 -0.56
N ALA A 329 -7.06 -9.50 -1.63
CA ALA A 329 -5.64 -9.15 -1.69
C ALA A 329 -5.25 -8.12 -0.61
N CYS A 330 -5.99 -7.02 -0.48
CA CYS A 330 -5.71 -6.01 0.54
C CYS A 330 -5.87 -6.56 1.97
N ALA A 331 -6.92 -7.36 2.24
CA ALA A 331 -7.12 -7.96 3.55
C ALA A 331 -6.06 -9.03 3.88
N HIS A 332 -5.63 -9.81 2.88
CA HIS A 332 -4.52 -10.73 2.99
C HIS A 332 -3.24 -10.01 3.38
N GLU A 333 -2.90 -8.91 2.72
CA GLU A 333 -1.72 -8.13 3.06
C GLU A 333 -1.75 -7.59 4.50
N CYS A 334 -2.92 -7.11 4.95
CA CYS A 334 -3.08 -6.72 6.35
C CYS A 334 -2.86 -7.89 7.32
N LEU A 335 -3.33 -9.10 7.00
CA LEU A 335 -3.12 -10.28 7.84
C LEU A 335 -1.65 -10.75 7.81
N ARG A 336 -0.95 -10.63 6.68
CA ARG A 336 0.51 -10.85 6.61
C ARG A 336 1.26 -9.87 7.52
N LEU A 337 0.90 -8.59 7.47
CA LEU A 337 1.45 -7.57 8.38
C LEU A 337 1.21 -7.93 9.85
N LEU A 338 0.04 -8.48 10.21
CA LEU A 338 -0.25 -8.93 11.57
C LEU A 338 0.77 -9.96 12.08
N GLN A 339 1.29 -10.83 11.20
CA GLN A 339 2.31 -11.83 11.56
C GLN A 339 3.72 -11.24 11.67
N ARG A 340 4.04 -10.26 10.83
CA ARG A 340 5.41 -9.75 10.69
C ARG A 340 5.72 -8.55 11.57
N LEU A 341 4.70 -7.78 11.95
CA LEU A 341 4.83 -6.68 12.90
C LEU A 341 5.16 -7.21 14.28
N THR A 342 5.79 -6.38 15.10
CA THR A 342 6.17 -6.79 16.43
C THR A 342 4.93 -6.94 17.33
N PRO A 343 4.81 -8.06 18.07
CA PRO A 343 3.58 -8.46 18.75
C PRO A 343 3.22 -7.65 20.01
N SER A 344 3.78 -6.46 20.18
CA SER A 344 3.46 -5.53 21.27
C SER A 344 3.38 -4.08 20.81
N GLY A 345 3.54 -3.83 19.50
CA GLY A 345 3.56 -2.49 18.94
C GLY A 345 2.16 -1.89 18.71
N PRO A 346 2.03 -0.56 18.61
CA PRO A 346 0.77 0.07 18.23
C PRO A 346 0.31 -0.32 16.82
N ALA A 347 1.25 -0.65 15.92
CA ALA A 347 0.98 -1.08 14.55
C ALA A 347 0.17 -2.37 14.48
N VAL A 348 0.54 -3.41 15.23
CA VAL A 348 -0.17 -4.70 15.23
C VAL A 348 -1.59 -4.55 15.77
N LEU A 349 -1.80 -3.69 16.77
CA LEU A 349 -3.12 -3.36 17.30
C LEU A 349 -3.97 -2.58 16.28
N GLN A 350 -3.36 -1.66 15.52
CA GLN A 350 -4.04 -0.96 14.44
C GLN A 350 -4.50 -1.92 13.34
N VAL A 351 -3.67 -2.89 12.97
CA VAL A 351 -4.04 -3.93 12.00
C VAL A 351 -5.21 -4.76 12.51
N LEU A 352 -5.13 -5.24 13.76
CA LEU A 352 -6.21 -6.03 14.37
C LEU A 352 -7.53 -5.26 14.42
N ALA A 353 -7.49 -4.00 14.88
CA ALA A 353 -8.66 -3.12 14.93
C ALA A 353 -9.22 -2.81 13.52
N GLY A 354 -8.35 -2.62 12.54
CA GLY A 354 -8.74 -2.41 11.15
C GLY A 354 -9.43 -3.64 10.56
N ILE A 355 -8.86 -4.84 10.71
CA ILE A 355 -9.48 -6.11 10.30
C ILE A 355 -10.81 -6.33 11.03
N GLN A 356 -10.89 -5.95 12.30
CA GLN A 356 -12.16 -5.97 13.02
C GLN A 356 -13.20 -5.08 12.32
N ALA A 357 -12.83 -3.83 12.03
CA ALA A 357 -13.74 -2.84 11.47
C ALA A 357 -14.19 -3.17 10.05
N VAL A 358 -13.26 -3.54 9.16
CA VAL A 358 -13.56 -3.71 7.73
C VAL A 358 -13.88 -5.15 7.34
N GLY A 359 -13.41 -6.14 8.11
CA GLY A 359 -13.52 -7.57 7.80
C GLY A 359 -12.80 -7.97 6.50
N ILE A 360 -13.03 -9.20 6.06
CA ILE A 360 -12.42 -9.82 4.88
C ILE A 360 -13.44 -10.02 3.75
N CYS A 361 -13.01 -10.65 2.66
CA CYS A 361 -13.85 -11.15 1.57
C CYS A 361 -13.80 -12.69 1.56
N CYS A 362 -14.92 -13.35 1.23
CA CYS A 362 -15.04 -14.81 1.17
C CYS A 362 -14.16 -15.46 0.09
N CYS A 363 -13.54 -14.65 -0.77
CA CYS A 363 -12.50 -15.12 -1.69
C CYS A 363 -11.25 -15.62 -0.97
N MET A 364 -11.00 -15.17 0.27
CA MET A 364 -9.79 -15.56 1.00
C MET A 364 -9.80 -17.05 1.33
N ASP A 365 -8.62 -17.66 1.24
CA ASP A 365 -8.45 -19.02 1.73
C ASP A 365 -8.52 -19.04 3.27
N PRO A 366 -9.29 -19.93 3.90
CA PRO A 366 -9.39 -19.97 5.35
C PRO A 366 -8.04 -20.10 6.06
N ARG A 367 -7.06 -20.80 5.48
CA ARG A 367 -5.72 -20.93 6.10
C ARG A 367 -5.00 -19.59 6.16
N SER A 368 -5.13 -18.75 5.14
CA SER A 368 -4.51 -17.42 5.10
C SER A 368 -5.19 -16.40 6.02
N VAL A 369 -6.31 -16.78 6.65
CA VAL A 369 -6.97 -16.00 7.71
C VAL A 369 -6.67 -16.57 9.08
N VAL A 370 -6.85 -17.88 9.25
CA VAL A 370 -6.68 -18.56 10.54
C VAL A 370 -5.23 -18.52 11.00
N GLY A 371 -4.26 -18.80 10.11
CA GLY A 371 -2.83 -18.81 10.46
C GLY A 371 -2.35 -17.51 11.11
N PRO A 372 -2.53 -16.35 10.45
CA PRO A 372 -2.18 -15.05 11.02
C PRO A 372 -2.85 -14.73 12.35
N MET A 373 -4.13 -15.07 12.50
CA MET A 373 -4.88 -14.81 13.71
C MET A 373 -4.43 -15.70 14.89
N LEU A 374 -4.10 -16.97 14.61
CA LEU A 374 -3.51 -17.86 15.61
C LEU A 374 -2.10 -17.42 16.02
N HIS A 375 -1.29 -16.95 15.07
CA HIS A 375 0.00 -16.35 15.39
C HIS A 375 -0.16 -15.15 16.34
N ALA A 376 -1.08 -14.23 16.04
CA ALA A 376 -1.39 -13.10 16.92
C ALA A 376 -1.91 -13.54 18.30
N PHE A 377 -2.73 -14.58 18.36
CA PHE A 377 -3.24 -15.14 19.60
C PHE A 377 -2.13 -15.73 20.48
N GLN A 378 -1.17 -16.42 19.87
CA GLN A 378 -0.05 -17.05 20.58
C GLN A 378 1.05 -16.06 20.97
N ALA A 379 1.07 -14.87 20.38
CA ALA A 379 2.13 -13.92 20.57
C ALA A 379 2.16 -13.35 22.01
N PRO A 380 3.29 -13.45 22.74
CA PRO A 380 3.36 -13.05 24.15
C PRO A 380 2.96 -11.60 24.42
N GLY A 381 3.30 -10.68 23.51
CA GLY A 381 2.98 -9.26 23.64
C GLY A 381 1.50 -8.91 23.46
N LEU A 382 0.68 -9.83 22.95
CA LEU A 382 -0.77 -9.68 22.77
C LEU A 382 -1.58 -10.47 23.81
N ARG A 383 -0.97 -10.96 24.89
CA ARG A 383 -1.64 -11.79 25.90
C ARG A 383 -2.91 -11.16 26.48
N SER A 384 -2.89 -9.85 26.76
CA SER A 384 -4.06 -9.11 27.25
C SER A 384 -5.18 -8.95 26.20
N TYR A 385 -4.87 -9.17 24.93
CA TYR A 385 -5.79 -9.05 23.79
C TYR A 385 -6.26 -10.40 23.24
N GLN A 386 -5.84 -11.53 23.81
CA GLN A 386 -6.19 -12.87 23.34
C GLN A 386 -7.70 -13.09 23.15
N GLY A 387 -8.52 -12.66 24.12
CA GLY A 387 -9.97 -12.74 24.01
C GLY A 387 -10.53 -11.91 22.85
N HIS A 388 -9.91 -10.75 22.58
CA HIS A 388 -10.26 -9.91 21.44
C HIS A 388 -9.88 -10.56 20.11
N VAL A 389 -8.66 -11.11 20.01
CA VAL A 389 -8.19 -11.85 18.82
C VAL A 389 -9.12 -13.03 18.51
N LEU A 390 -9.51 -13.82 19.52
CA LEU A 390 -10.46 -14.93 19.36
C LEU A 390 -11.84 -14.44 18.92
N SER A 391 -12.34 -13.34 19.48
CA SER A 391 -13.61 -12.75 19.06
C SER A 391 -13.59 -12.32 17.59
N VAL A 392 -12.50 -11.67 17.17
CA VAL A 392 -12.30 -11.29 15.77
C VAL A 392 -12.25 -12.54 14.88
N LEU A 393 -11.44 -13.54 15.23
CA LEU A 393 -11.29 -14.79 14.47
C LEU A 393 -12.62 -15.53 14.34
N GLY A 394 -13.36 -15.70 15.45
CA GLY A 394 -14.65 -16.38 15.45
C GLY A 394 -15.63 -15.73 14.48
N ARG A 395 -15.73 -14.39 14.49
CA ARG A 395 -16.56 -13.63 13.55
C ARG A 395 -16.10 -13.79 12.09
N LEU A 396 -14.79 -13.78 11.82
CA LEU A 396 -14.29 -13.97 10.45
C LEU A 396 -14.64 -15.37 9.90
N ILE A 397 -14.43 -16.42 10.70
CA ILE A 397 -14.74 -17.80 10.30
C ILE A 397 -16.25 -17.99 10.13
N LEU A 398 -17.02 -17.65 11.15
CA LEU A 398 -18.45 -17.95 11.20
C LEU A 398 -19.24 -17.10 10.20
N ASP A 399 -18.97 -15.80 10.15
CA ASP A 399 -19.81 -14.87 9.39
C ASP A 399 -19.29 -14.61 7.97
N GLN A 400 -17.97 -14.69 7.74
CA GLN A 400 -17.36 -14.19 6.50
C GLN A 400 -16.74 -15.29 5.63
N LEU A 401 -16.35 -16.42 6.23
CA LEU A 401 -15.85 -17.61 5.53
C LEU A 401 -16.87 -18.76 5.49
N GLY A 402 -18.10 -18.55 5.96
CA GLY A 402 -19.18 -19.53 5.84
C GLY A 402 -19.12 -20.69 6.84
N GLY A 403 -18.41 -20.54 7.95
CA GLY A 403 -18.38 -21.55 9.02
C GLY A 403 -19.63 -21.57 9.91
N GLY A 404 -20.48 -20.53 9.84
CA GLY A 404 -21.73 -20.42 10.58
C GLY A 404 -22.94 -20.97 9.83
N GLN A 405 -24.02 -21.26 10.55
CA GLN A 405 -25.31 -21.60 9.94
C GLN A 405 -25.92 -20.36 9.26
N PRO A 406 -26.10 -20.35 7.93
CA PRO A 406 -26.62 -19.18 7.24
C PRO A 406 -28.09 -18.97 7.59
N SER A 407 -28.46 -17.74 7.94
CA SER A 407 -29.88 -17.35 8.03
C SER A 407 -30.56 -17.51 6.67
N GLU A 408 -31.89 -17.66 6.64
CA GLU A 408 -32.64 -17.74 5.36
C GLU A 408 -32.38 -16.54 4.44
N LYS A 409 -32.16 -15.34 5.01
CA LYS A 409 -31.77 -14.15 4.25
C LYS A 409 -30.35 -14.22 3.69
N ALA A 410 -29.42 -14.84 4.44
CA ALA A 410 -28.04 -15.04 4.01
C ALA A 410 -27.92 -16.11 2.91
N LYS A 411 -28.78 -17.13 2.90
CA LYS A 411 -28.87 -18.13 1.83
C LYS A 411 -29.24 -17.50 0.47
N LEU A 412 -30.06 -16.45 0.47
CA LEU A 412 -30.40 -15.68 -0.72
C LEU A 412 -29.30 -14.68 -1.13
N ALA A 413 -28.29 -14.49 -0.28
CA ALA A 413 -27.21 -13.52 -0.43
C ALA A 413 -25.86 -14.14 -0.82
N SER A 414 -25.76 -15.46 -0.84
CA SER A 414 -24.53 -16.19 -1.11
C SER A 414 -24.09 -16.00 -2.55
N CYS A 415 -22.83 -15.60 -2.73
CA CYS A 415 -22.19 -15.59 -4.05
C CYS A 415 -21.84 -17.00 -4.53
N ASN A 416 -21.49 -17.15 -5.81
CA ASN A 416 -21.09 -18.42 -6.42
C ASN A 416 -19.93 -19.14 -5.70
N ILE A 417 -19.13 -18.43 -4.89
CA ILE A 417 -18.08 -19.01 -4.05
C ILE A 417 -18.66 -19.64 -2.77
N CYS A 418 -19.70 -19.02 -2.21
CA CYS A 418 -20.32 -19.44 -0.94
C CYS A 418 -21.53 -20.35 -1.15
N THR A 419 -22.04 -20.47 -2.39
CA THR A 419 -22.99 -21.51 -2.78
C THR A 419 -22.21 -22.81 -2.97
N LEU A 420 -21.97 -23.55 -1.88
CA LEU A 420 -21.67 -24.96 -1.99
C LEU A 420 -22.94 -25.63 -2.53
N ASP A 421 -22.93 -26.04 -3.80
CA ASP A 421 -23.94 -26.97 -4.27
C ASP A 421 -23.75 -28.27 -3.48
N SER A 422 -24.77 -28.68 -2.72
CA SER A 422 -24.76 -29.89 -1.89
C SER A 422 -24.40 -31.16 -2.67
N SER A 423 -24.50 -31.12 -4.00
CA SER A 423 -24.03 -32.15 -4.92
C SER A 423 -22.50 -32.29 -5.00
N GLN A 424 -21.72 -31.28 -4.58
CA GLN A 424 -20.25 -31.24 -4.63
C GLN A 424 -19.55 -31.65 -3.32
N LEU A 425 -20.31 -31.79 -2.23
CA LEU A 425 -19.80 -32.25 -0.93
C LEU A 425 -19.17 -33.67 -0.97
N PRO A 426 -19.74 -34.66 -1.68
CA PRO A 426 -19.17 -36.01 -1.73
C PRO A 426 -17.76 -36.06 -2.38
N GLY A 427 -17.52 -35.25 -3.40
CA GLY A 427 -16.20 -35.18 -4.07
C GLY A 427 -15.13 -34.49 -3.22
N LEU A 428 -15.52 -33.59 -2.31
CA LEU A 428 -14.61 -32.94 -1.37
C LEU A 428 -14.18 -33.91 -0.25
N GLU A 429 -15.09 -34.77 0.21
CA GLU A 429 -14.81 -35.84 1.17
C GLU A 429 -13.85 -36.88 0.60
N GLU A 430 -14.00 -37.26 -0.68
CA GLU A 430 -13.06 -38.14 -1.38
C GLU A 430 -11.66 -37.50 -1.52
N THR A 431 -11.58 -36.20 -1.79
CA THR A 431 -10.30 -35.48 -1.94
C THR A 431 -9.57 -35.35 -0.60
N LEU A 432 -10.30 -35.16 0.50
CA LEU A 432 -9.75 -35.14 1.87
C LEU A 432 -9.25 -36.53 2.29
N GLN A 433 -9.97 -37.61 1.95
CA GLN A 433 -9.55 -38.99 2.21
C GLN A 433 -8.31 -39.42 1.39
N GLN A 434 -8.16 -38.90 0.16
CA GLN A 434 -6.96 -39.15 -0.66
C GLN A 434 -5.71 -38.39 -0.15
N GLY A 435 -5.91 -37.22 0.47
CA GLY A 435 -4.83 -36.47 1.12
C GLY A 435 -4.28 -37.16 2.38
N GLU A 436 -5.15 -37.79 3.17
CA GLU A 436 -4.75 -38.60 4.34
C GLU A 436 -4.04 -39.90 3.94
N SER A 437 -4.46 -40.52 2.83
CA SER A 437 -3.88 -41.78 2.34
C SER A 437 -2.42 -41.62 1.83
N SER A 438 -2.04 -40.42 1.38
CA SER A 438 -0.68 -40.16 0.89
C SER A 438 0.32 -39.82 2.02
N ALA A 439 -0.16 -39.41 3.20
CA ALA A 439 0.68 -39.09 4.36
C ALA A 439 1.04 -40.33 5.23
N ILE A 440 0.37 -41.46 5.03
CA ILE A 440 0.54 -42.67 5.86
C ILE A 440 1.59 -43.64 5.30
N SER A 441 2.10 -43.44 4.08
CA SER A 441 2.96 -44.45 3.43
C SER A 441 4.49 -44.30 3.60
N THR A 442 5.00 -43.39 4.45
CA THR A 442 6.47 -43.24 4.65
C THR A 442 6.99 -43.25 6.09
N SER A 443 6.20 -43.67 7.07
CA SER A 443 6.74 -43.96 8.40
C SER A 443 6.28 -45.33 8.88
N LEU A 444 7.12 -46.34 8.64
CA LEU A 444 7.29 -47.55 9.48
C LEU A 444 8.23 -48.52 8.77
N ARG A 445 9.55 -48.38 8.99
CA ARG A 445 10.47 -49.51 9.21
C ARG A 445 11.59 -49.05 10.15
N TYR A 446 11.82 -49.89 11.16
CA TYR A 446 12.76 -49.78 12.28
C TYR A 446 14.14 -49.25 11.96
#